data_AF-A0A3L7VPV6-F1
#
_entry.id   AF-A0A3L7VPV6-F1
#
_cell.length_a   1.000
_cell.length_b   1.000
_cell.length_c   1.000
_cell.angle_alpha   90.00
_cell.angle_beta   90.00
_cell.angle_gamma   90.00
#
_symmetry.space_group_name_H-M   'P 1'
#
loop_
_entity.id
_entity.type
_entity.pdbx_description
1 polymer ?
#
loop_
_entity_poly.entity_id
_entity_poly.type
_entity_poly.pdbx_seq_one_letter_code
_entity_poly.pdbx_strand_id
1 'polypeptide(L)'
;MPKLPQFLLTIGLLSALAFTATAVPINWTLQTRDPISGKVGLTHESVDSKRIGVIAVDVWNYHWCKTATMRVDAFVPRINKALAAARELGMPVFLCPSDVVDNYVGYPQRDAVFTLPTVTVPNVINVTCPPVPDAGGCACGRERCGGNFGWDGMHPELIIGPNDWMPDTQSEVYALCQKYGLTHLIYVGFHTQVCLLGKPMGLKAMKSAGLQCVLARDMTDAHPGYDPARNFTPDLNTEQVVEHFEKHLAPTIHLQEELARLGKWNASWVVDPVRIAPWGTRLRPHLFEQPITVTLTAPLEPDAEICYTMDGSVPTAKSIRYTGPFQVKETTAIRVSAFNKGRAVCLESEGNFAKNNPKPPQPDVFIGD
;
A
#
# COMPACT_ATOMS: atom_id res chain seq x y z
N MET A 1 -56.81 -31.76 23.79
CA MET A 1 -55.87 -31.13 24.73
C MET A 1 -54.78 -32.13 25.10
N PRO A 2 -53.54 -31.96 24.60
CA PRO A 2 -52.35 -32.42 25.30
C PRO A 2 -51.43 -31.25 25.67
N LYS A 3 -50.78 -31.35 26.84
CA LYS A 3 -49.91 -30.33 27.45
C LYS A 3 -48.53 -30.35 26.77
N LEU A 4 -48.02 -29.17 26.40
CA LEU A 4 -46.65 -28.95 25.95
C LEU A 4 -45.73 -28.69 27.17
N PRO A 5 -44.51 -29.25 27.25
CA PRO A 5 -43.62 -29.01 28.38
C PRO A 5 -42.87 -27.67 28.23
N GLN A 6 -42.79 -26.94 29.33
CA GLN A 6 -42.14 -25.65 29.46
C GLN A 6 -40.62 -25.84 29.60
N PHE A 7 -39.85 -25.56 28.55
CA PHE A 7 -38.39 -25.45 28.65
C PHE A 7 -38.05 -24.05 29.19
N LEU A 8 -37.51 -23.99 30.41
CA LEU A 8 -36.86 -22.79 30.94
C LEU A 8 -35.57 -22.54 30.17
N LEU A 9 -35.56 -21.48 29.36
CA LEU A 9 -34.36 -20.94 28.73
C LEU A 9 -33.63 -20.07 29.78
N THR A 10 -32.58 -20.59 30.41
CA THR A 10 -31.65 -19.77 31.19
C THR A 10 -30.80 -18.95 30.23
N ILE A 11 -31.13 -17.67 30.07
CA ILE A 11 -30.28 -16.70 29.37
C ILE A 11 -29.10 -16.39 30.28
N GLY A 12 -27.95 -16.99 30.00
CA GLY A 12 -26.68 -16.58 30.59
C GLY A 12 -26.26 -15.24 29.99
N LEU A 13 -26.28 -14.17 30.79
CA LEU A 13 -25.61 -12.91 30.44
C LEU A 13 -24.09 -13.19 30.38
N LEU A 14 -23.56 -13.38 29.17
CA LEU A 14 -22.14 -13.19 28.94
C LEU A 14 -21.87 -11.68 28.96
N SER A 15 -21.39 -11.18 30.10
CA SER A 15 -20.81 -9.85 30.19
C SER A 15 -19.58 -9.80 29.30
N ALA A 16 -19.69 -9.15 28.14
CA ALA A 16 -18.54 -8.77 27.34
C ALA A 16 -17.71 -7.77 28.16
N LEU A 17 -16.61 -8.25 28.75
CA LEU A 17 -15.57 -7.40 29.32
C LEU A 17 -14.99 -6.58 28.17
N ALA A 18 -15.46 -5.34 28.03
CA ALA A 18 -14.85 -4.36 27.14
C ALA A 18 -13.41 -4.12 27.64
N PHE A 19 -12.45 -4.73 26.95
CA PHE A 19 -11.04 -4.45 27.16
C PHE A 19 -10.80 -2.99 26.74
N THR A 20 -10.88 -2.07 27.69
CA THR A 20 -10.46 -0.69 27.44
C THR A 20 -8.94 -0.71 27.31
N ALA A 21 -8.43 -0.77 26.08
CA ALA A 21 -7.01 -0.63 25.82
C ALA A 21 -6.50 0.63 26.53
N THR A 22 -5.53 0.49 27.42
CA THR A 22 -4.91 1.60 28.14
C THR A 22 -4.16 2.46 27.13
N ALA A 23 -4.28 3.78 27.21
CA ALA A 23 -3.53 4.71 26.36
C ALA A 23 -2.03 4.41 26.44
N VAL A 24 -1.38 4.19 25.29
CA VAL A 24 0.06 3.96 25.21
C VAL A 24 0.72 5.17 24.55
N PRO A 25 1.69 5.83 25.20
CA PRO A 25 2.46 6.87 24.54
C PRO A 25 3.34 6.24 23.45
N ILE A 26 3.22 6.76 22.23
CA ILE A 26 4.02 6.35 21.08
C ILE A 26 5.12 7.38 20.90
N ASN A 27 6.35 6.92 21.06
CA ASN A 27 7.56 7.73 20.87
C ASN A 27 8.11 7.44 19.47
N TRP A 28 7.66 8.19 18.47
CA TRP A 28 8.11 7.99 17.10
C TRP A 28 9.21 8.93 16.67
N THR A 29 10.02 8.45 15.71
CA THR A 29 11.09 9.24 15.09
C THR A 29 10.60 9.75 13.75
N LEU A 30 10.25 11.03 13.70
CA LEU A 30 9.82 11.71 12.49
C LEU A 30 11.03 12.11 11.66
N GLN A 31 10.99 11.80 10.37
CA GLN A 31 12.00 12.21 9.40
C GLN A 31 11.48 13.32 8.50
N THR A 32 12.27 14.37 8.35
CA THR A 32 12.07 15.44 7.37
C THR A 32 13.36 15.67 6.59
N ARG A 33 13.28 16.48 5.54
CA ARG A 33 14.46 16.90 4.78
C ARG A 33 14.45 18.39 4.58
N ASP A 34 15.63 19.00 4.69
CA ASP A 34 15.81 20.40 4.33
C ASP A 34 15.51 20.60 2.82
N PRO A 35 14.62 21.55 2.45
CA PRO A 35 14.21 21.73 1.05
C PRO A 35 15.33 22.09 0.08
N ILE A 36 16.42 22.71 0.56
CA ILE A 36 17.52 23.22 -0.28
C ILE A 36 18.65 22.20 -0.34
N SER A 37 19.17 21.78 0.81
CA SER A 37 20.32 20.88 0.93
C SER A 37 19.96 19.40 0.83
N GLY A 38 18.68 19.04 1.03
CA GLY A 38 18.23 17.64 1.08
C GLY A 38 18.70 16.87 2.32
N LYS A 39 19.34 17.55 3.28
CA LYS A 39 19.85 16.93 4.52
C LYS A 39 18.68 16.39 5.35
N VAL A 40 18.81 15.15 5.79
CA VAL A 40 17.85 14.50 6.69
C VAL A 40 17.87 15.16 8.07
N GLY A 41 16.69 15.51 8.56
CA GLY A 41 16.43 15.93 9.94
C GLY A 41 15.58 14.89 10.65
N LEU A 42 15.93 14.57 11.89
CA LEU A 42 15.16 13.67 12.74
C LEU A 42 14.62 14.43 13.95
N THR A 43 13.32 14.33 14.20
CA THR A 43 12.68 14.84 15.40
C THR A 43 12.00 13.70 16.13
N HIS A 44 11.83 13.87 17.44
CA HIS A 44 11.17 12.90 18.30
C HIS A 44 9.94 13.56 18.90
N GLU A 45 8.84 12.80 18.92
CA GLU A 45 7.58 13.24 19.48
C GLU A 45 6.95 12.07 20.25
N SER A 46 6.26 12.40 21.34
CA SER A 46 5.46 11.46 22.11
C SER A 46 3.99 11.81 21.98
N VAL A 47 3.20 10.89 21.44
CA VAL A 47 1.76 11.09 21.21
C VAL A 47 1.01 9.89 21.78
N ASP A 48 -0.09 10.13 22.49
CA ASP A 48 -0.99 9.06 22.89
C ASP A 48 -1.57 8.36 21.64
N SER A 49 -1.37 7.04 21.56
CA SER A 49 -1.98 6.13 20.58
C SER A 49 -3.45 6.46 20.23
N LYS A 50 -4.28 6.83 21.21
CA LYS A 50 -5.70 7.13 20.99
C LYS A 50 -5.97 8.45 20.26
N ARG A 51 -4.94 9.30 20.14
CA ARG A 51 -4.99 10.57 19.40
C ARG A 51 -4.47 10.42 17.96
N ILE A 52 -4.13 9.19 17.57
CA ILE A 52 -3.58 8.85 16.25
C ILE A 52 -4.58 7.97 15.49
N GLY A 53 -4.94 8.37 14.28
CA GLY A 53 -5.64 7.50 13.33
C GLY A 53 -4.69 6.95 12.28
N VAL A 54 -5.00 5.79 11.71
CA VAL A 54 -4.29 5.23 10.55
C VAL A 54 -5.23 5.22 9.35
N ILE A 55 -4.81 5.85 8.26
CA ILE A 55 -5.58 5.94 7.02
C ILE A 55 -4.89 5.13 5.92
N ALA A 56 -5.60 4.14 5.38
CA ALA A 56 -5.16 3.30 4.27
C ALA A 56 -5.90 3.72 3.00
N VAL A 57 -5.20 4.38 2.08
CA VAL A 57 -5.79 4.93 0.86
C VAL A 57 -5.56 4.00 -0.32
N ASP A 58 -6.63 3.69 -1.06
CA ASP A 58 -6.63 2.99 -2.35
C ASP A 58 -5.75 1.73 -2.40
N VAL A 59 -5.86 0.91 -1.35
CA VAL A 59 -5.30 -0.46 -1.33
C VAL A 59 -6.20 -1.37 -2.18
N TRP A 60 -6.28 -1.07 -3.48
CA TRP A 60 -7.18 -1.70 -4.43
C TRP A 60 -6.72 -3.09 -4.88
N ASN A 61 -7.66 -3.86 -5.42
CA ASN A 61 -7.37 -5.17 -6.02
C ASN A 61 -6.78 -5.06 -7.44
N TYR A 62 -6.88 -3.89 -8.08
CA TYR A 62 -6.43 -3.69 -9.45
C TYR A 62 -6.02 -2.24 -9.70
N HIS A 63 -4.95 -2.07 -10.48
CA HIS A 63 -4.51 -0.79 -11.01
C HIS A 63 -4.28 -0.92 -12.52
N TRP A 64 -4.41 0.20 -13.25
CA TRP A 64 -4.18 0.26 -14.70
C TRP A 64 -2.89 -0.46 -15.10
N CYS A 65 -1.78 -0.17 -14.41
CA CYS A 65 -0.49 -0.81 -14.64
C CYS A 65 -0.40 -2.14 -13.89
N LYS A 66 -0.01 -3.21 -14.59
CA LYS A 66 0.23 -4.51 -13.96
C LYS A 66 1.35 -4.51 -12.93
N THR A 67 2.41 -3.77 -13.21
CA THR A 67 3.48 -3.56 -12.23
C THR A 67 2.95 -2.81 -11.01
N ALA A 68 2.10 -1.79 -11.18
CA ALA A 68 1.48 -1.09 -10.05
C ALA A 68 0.61 -2.05 -9.23
N THR A 69 -0.23 -2.86 -9.89
CA THR A 69 -1.11 -3.82 -9.21
C THR A 69 -0.30 -4.80 -8.36
N MET A 70 0.75 -5.41 -8.92
CA MET A 70 1.56 -6.38 -8.19
C MET A 70 2.43 -5.73 -7.11
N ARG A 71 2.80 -4.46 -7.29
CA ARG A 71 3.45 -3.72 -6.21
C ARG A 71 2.48 -3.45 -5.06
N VAL A 72 1.23 -3.08 -5.33
CA VAL A 72 0.20 -2.95 -4.29
C VAL A 72 -0.05 -4.26 -3.56
N ASP A 73 -0.25 -5.35 -4.29
CA ASP A 73 -0.35 -6.73 -3.76
C ASP A 73 0.83 -7.04 -2.80
N ALA A 74 2.06 -6.70 -3.21
CA ALA A 74 3.26 -6.91 -2.42
C ALA A 74 3.29 -6.19 -1.05
N PHE A 75 2.50 -5.15 -0.84
CA PHE A 75 2.41 -4.45 0.44
C PHE A 75 1.26 -4.96 1.32
N VAL A 76 0.31 -5.73 0.80
CA VAL A 76 -0.89 -6.12 1.57
C VAL A 76 -0.55 -6.94 2.83
N PRO A 77 0.36 -7.94 2.79
CA PRO A 77 0.66 -8.73 3.99
C PRO A 77 1.21 -7.87 5.14
N ARG A 78 2.11 -6.92 4.84
CA ARG A 78 2.71 -6.04 5.84
C ARG A 78 1.77 -4.93 6.31
N ILE A 79 0.94 -4.38 5.41
CA ILE A 79 -0.11 -3.42 5.78
C ILE A 79 -1.09 -4.08 6.74
N ASN A 80 -1.49 -5.34 6.49
CA ASN A 80 -2.33 -6.09 7.43
C ASN A 80 -1.70 -6.21 8.83
N LYS A 81 -0.39 -6.46 8.92
CA LYS A 81 0.33 -6.47 10.22
C LYS A 81 0.30 -5.09 10.89
N ALA A 82 0.56 -4.03 10.13
CA ALA A 82 0.55 -2.68 10.66
C ALA A 82 -0.85 -2.25 11.15
N LEU A 83 -1.91 -2.54 10.37
CA LEU A 83 -3.29 -2.23 10.75
C LEU A 83 -3.75 -3.06 11.95
N ALA A 84 -3.37 -4.34 12.04
CA ALA A 84 -3.64 -5.15 13.23
C ALA A 84 -2.99 -4.55 14.48
N ALA A 85 -1.72 -4.16 14.40
CA ALA A 85 -1.02 -3.50 15.49
C ALA A 85 -1.66 -2.15 15.87
N ALA A 86 -2.07 -1.35 14.89
CA ALA A 86 -2.77 -0.08 15.12
C ALA A 86 -4.09 -0.31 15.90
N ARG A 87 -4.88 -1.30 15.51
CA ARG A 87 -6.12 -1.69 16.21
C ARG A 87 -5.84 -2.11 17.65
N GLU A 88 -4.80 -2.93 17.89
CA GLU A 88 -4.40 -3.34 19.25
C GLU A 88 -3.94 -2.16 20.11
N LEU A 89 -3.34 -1.15 19.51
CA LEU A 89 -2.94 0.10 20.17
C LEU A 89 -4.12 1.07 20.37
N GLY A 90 -5.33 0.72 19.92
CA GLY A 90 -6.52 1.56 20.06
C GLY A 90 -6.57 2.74 19.09
N MET A 91 -5.76 2.72 18.02
CA MET A 91 -5.88 3.67 16.92
C MET A 91 -7.09 3.31 16.04
N PRO A 92 -8.00 4.24 15.74
CA PRO A 92 -9.01 3.99 14.71
C PRO A 92 -8.34 3.84 13.34
N VAL A 93 -8.80 2.84 12.58
CA VAL A 93 -8.35 2.56 11.21
C VAL A 93 -9.41 3.03 10.22
N PHE A 94 -8.99 3.82 9.23
CA PHE A 94 -9.80 4.34 8.15
C PHE A 94 -9.35 3.69 6.84
N LEU A 95 -10.22 2.90 6.22
CA LEU A 95 -10.00 2.34 4.89
C LEU A 95 -10.66 3.28 3.88
N CYS A 96 -9.88 3.92 3.00
CA CYS A 96 -10.38 4.92 2.08
C CYS A 96 -10.19 4.44 0.64
N PRO A 97 -11.15 3.68 0.08
CA PRO A 97 -11.04 3.12 -1.26
C PRO A 97 -11.41 4.10 -2.39
N SER A 98 -11.71 5.37 -2.12
CA SER A 98 -11.99 6.41 -3.12
C SER A 98 -12.94 5.97 -4.23
N ASP A 99 -12.41 5.81 -5.44
CA ASP A 99 -13.20 5.57 -6.65
C ASP A 99 -14.07 4.30 -6.60
N VAL A 100 -13.79 3.37 -5.68
CA VAL A 100 -14.58 2.14 -5.49
C VAL A 100 -15.32 2.08 -4.15
N VAL A 101 -15.45 3.20 -3.41
CA VAL A 101 -16.12 3.19 -2.09
C VAL A 101 -17.60 2.80 -2.16
N ASP A 102 -18.28 3.11 -3.26
CA ASP A 102 -19.71 2.81 -3.42
C ASP A 102 -19.99 1.30 -3.45
N ASN A 103 -18.99 0.48 -3.80
CA ASN A 103 -19.08 -0.98 -3.76
C ASN A 103 -19.21 -1.52 -2.32
N TYR A 104 -18.98 -0.68 -1.32
CA TYR A 104 -19.08 -1.02 0.10
C TYR A 104 -20.33 -0.46 0.78
N VAL A 105 -21.28 0.14 0.05
CA VAL A 105 -22.59 0.46 0.62
C VAL A 105 -23.26 -0.84 1.12
N GLY A 106 -23.76 -0.85 2.35
CA GLY A 106 -24.26 -2.05 3.03
C GLY A 106 -23.21 -2.79 3.85
N TYR A 107 -21.93 -2.39 3.78
CA TYR A 107 -20.92 -2.86 4.73
C TYR A 107 -21.04 -2.06 6.03
N PRO A 108 -20.94 -2.69 7.22
CA PRO A 108 -21.05 -1.99 8.50
C PRO A 108 -20.11 -0.78 8.63
N GLN A 109 -18.90 -0.86 8.07
CA GLN A 109 -17.87 0.19 8.13
C GLN A 109 -18.26 1.42 7.32
N ARG A 110 -18.91 1.24 6.16
CA ARG A 110 -19.38 2.34 5.30
C ARG A 110 -20.72 2.87 5.79
N ASP A 111 -21.64 2.00 6.18
CA ASP A 111 -22.94 2.40 6.73
C ASP A 111 -22.79 3.24 7.99
N ALA A 112 -21.83 2.89 8.86
CA ALA A 112 -21.54 3.68 10.05
C ALA A 112 -21.10 5.12 9.70
N VAL A 113 -20.39 5.34 8.59
CA VAL A 113 -19.97 6.68 8.15
C VAL A 113 -21.17 7.55 7.79
N PHE A 114 -22.20 6.98 7.15
CA PHE A 114 -23.42 7.72 6.82
C PHE A 114 -24.20 8.21 8.05
N THR A 115 -23.97 7.62 9.22
CA THR A 115 -24.58 8.06 10.48
C THR A 115 -23.84 9.21 11.16
N LEU A 116 -22.66 9.59 10.67
CA LEU A 116 -21.88 10.69 11.23
C LEU A 116 -22.57 12.04 10.96
N PRO A 117 -22.44 13.01 11.88
CA PRO A 117 -22.90 14.36 11.61
C PRO A 117 -22.10 14.96 10.44
N THR A 118 -22.78 15.71 9.59
CA THR A 118 -22.09 16.56 8.61
C THR A 118 -21.34 17.66 9.35
N VAL A 119 -20.05 17.80 9.05
CA VAL A 119 -19.17 18.80 9.68
C VAL A 119 -18.59 19.74 8.63
N THR A 120 -18.48 21.01 8.98
CA THR A 120 -17.71 21.98 8.20
C THR A 120 -16.23 21.76 8.48
N VAL A 121 -15.45 21.46 7.45
CA VAL A 121 -14.00 21.29 7.60
C VAL A 121 -13.34 22.67 7.55
N PRO A 122 -12.54 23.05 8.57
CA PRO A 122 -11.83 24.31 8.56
C PRO A 122 -10.64 24.25 7.59
N ASN A 123 -10.19 25.40 7.11
CA ASN A 123 -8.92 25.55 6.41
C ASN A 123 -7.99 26.41 7.26
N VAL A 124 -7.22 25.78 8.13
CA VAL A 124 -6.39 26.46 9.14
C VAL A 124 -4.95 26.68 8.67
N ILE A 125 -4.47 25.88 7.71
CA ILE A 125 -3.11 25.97 7.17
C ILE A 125 -3.18 25.96 5.64
N ASN A 126 -2.54 26.94 5.00
CA ASN A 126 -2.33 26.89 3.55
C ASN A 126 -1.20 25.89 3.23
N VAL A 127 -1.54 24.75 2.64
CA VAL A 127 -0.58 23.68 2.33
C VAL A 127 -0.12 23.79 0.88
N THR A 128 1.17 24.07 0.69
CA THR A 128 1.84 24.09 -0.60
C THR A 128 2.79 22.90 -0.73
N CYS A 129 2.66 22.15 -1.83
CA CYS A 129 3.59 21.10 -2.24
C CYS A 129 3.90 21.33 -3.72
N PRO A 130 5.16 21.56 -4.11
CA PRO A 130 5.55 21.68 -5.52
C PRO A 130 5.19 20.42 -6.32
N PRO A 131 5.12 20.49 -7.66
CA PRO A 131 4.90 19.33 -8.51
C PRO A 131 5.84 18.19 -8.12
N VAL A 132 5.25 17.04 -7.81
CA VAL A 132 5.97 15.84 -7.39
C VAL A 132 6.54 15.15 -8.62
N PRO A 133 7.72 14.48 -8.54
CA PRO A 133 8.24 13.70 -9.64
C PRO A 133 7.20 12.72 -10.22
N ASP A 134 6.93 12.85 -11.51
CA ASP A 134 6.15 11.87 -12.27
C ASP A 134 7.10 11.02 -13.12
N ALA A 135 6.92 9.70 -13.01
CA ALA A 135 7.73 8.72 -13.69
C ALA A 135 7.01 8.08 -14.88
N GLY A 136 5.95 8.74 -15.38
CA GLY A 136 5.20 8.32 -16.56
C GLY A 136 4.04 7.38 -16.26
N GLY A 137 3.74 7.12 -14.98
CA GLY A 137 2.57 6.36 -14.55
C GLY A 137 2.60 4.85 -14.85
N CYS A 138 3.60 4.32 -15.53
CA CYS A 138 3.66 2.91 -15.91
C CYS A 138 5.09 2.38 -16.01
N ALA A 139 5.33 1.17 -15.51
CA ALA A 139 6.61 0.46 -15.64
C ALA A 139 6.61 -0.63 -16.72
N CYS A 140 5.54 -0.78 -17.51
CA CYS A 140 5.43 -1.83 -18.54
C CYS A 140 6.07 -1.44 -19.89
N GLY A 141 6.81 -0.34 -19.95
CA GLY A 141 7.54 0.07 -21.14
C GLY A 141 6.63 0.40 -22.32
N ARG A 142 6.88 -0.24 -23.48
CA ARG A 142 6.09 -0.01 -24.72
C ARG A 142 4.66 -0.53 -24.62
N GLU A 143 4.43 -1.50 -23.76
CA GLU A 143 3.08 -1.94 -23.44
C GLU A 143 2.40 -0.83 -22.61
N ARG A 144 1.58 -0.01 -23.27
CA ARG A 144 0.77 0.98 -22.55
C ARG A 144 -0.48 0.32 -22.01
N CYS A 145 -0.52 0.18 -20.69
CA CYS A 145 -1.71 -0.29 -20.00
C CYS A 145 -2.85 0.73 -20.13
N GLY A 146 -4.05 0.26 -20.45
CA GLY A 146 -5.26 1.07 -20.47
C GLY A 146 -5.67 1.53 -19.07
N GLY A 147 -6.34 2.69 -18.97
CA GLY A 147 -6.77 3.26 -17.69
C GLY A 147 -7.76 2.36 -16.94
N ASN A 148 -7.55 2.21 -15.63
CA ASN A 148 -8.42 1.52 -14.68
C ASN A 148 -8.08 1.99 -13.26
N PHE A 149 -9.10 2.27 -12.45
CA PHE A 149 -8.99 2.81 -11.10
C PHE A 149 -9.69 1.87 -10.11
N GLY A 150 -8.98 0.85 -9.63
CA GLY A 150 -9.47 -0.01 -8.54
C GLY A 150 -10.37 -1.18 -8.94
N TRP A 151 -10.59 -1.42 -10.24
CA TRP A 151 -11.56 -2.38 -10.79
C TRP A 151 -12.90 -2.42 -10.05
N ASP A 152 -13.08 -3.33 -9.09
CA ASP A 152 -14.31 -3.49 -8.33
C ASP A 152 -14.11 -3.48 -6.79
N GLY A 153 -12.93 -3.16 -6.26
CA GLY A 153 -12.77 -3.02 -4.81
C GLY A 153 -11.35 -2.90 -4.26
N MET A 154 -11.27 -2.89 -2.93
CA MET A 154 -10.04 -3.11 -2.18
C MET A 154 -9.48 -4.50 -2.42
N HIS A 155 -8.19 -4.65 -2.18
CA HIS A 155 -7.49 -5.92 -2.29
C HIS A 155 -8.19 -7.00 -1.44
N PRO A 156 -8.51 -8.18 -2.00
CA PRO A 156 -9.31 -9.19 -1.31
C PRO A 156 -8.64 -9.75 -0.04
N GLU A 157 -7.30 -9.69 0.03
CA GLU A 157 -6.55 -10.10 1.23
C GLU A 157 -6.39 -8.98 2.27
N LEU A 158 -6.81 -7.75 1.98
CA LEU A 158 -6.80 -6.68 2.97
C LEU A 158 -7.87 -6.96 4.03
N ILE A 159 -7.47 -7.05 5.29
CA ILE A 159 -8.36 -7.38 6.40
C ILE A 159 -9.14 -6.14 6.81
N ILE A 160 -10.44 -6.14 6.55
CA ILE A 160 -11.41 -5.17 7.08
C ILE A 160 -11.79 -5.58 8.50
N GLY A 161 -11.38 -4.80 9.48
CA GLY A 161 -11.71 -5.00 10.89
C GLY A 161 -13.18 -4.66 11.19
N PRO A 162 -13.80 -5.28 12.20
CA PRO A 162 -15.20 -5.01 12.56
C PRO A 162 -15.43 -3.57 13.06
N ASN A 163 -14.38 -2.90 13.53
CA ASN A 163 -14.43 -1.53 14.07
C ASN A 163 -13.70 -0.50 13.17
N ASP A 164 -13.32 -0.90 11.96
CA ASP A 164 -12.74 0.02 11.00
C ASP A 164 -13.82 0.96 10.44
N TRP A 165 -13.39 2.05 9.82
CA TRP A 165 -14.27 2.99 9.13
C TRP A 165 -13.96 2.99 7.65
N MET A 166 -14.96 3.31 6.84
CA MET A 166 -14.77 3.48 5.40
C MET A 166 -15.20 4.87 4.88
N PRO A 167 -14.52 5.94 5.32
CA PRO A 167 -14.81 7.30 4.85
C PRO A 167 -14.21 7.56 3.48
N ASP A 168 -14.78 8.51 2.75
CA ASP A 168 -14.36 8.87 1.40
C ASP A 168 -14.35 10.36 1.07
N THR A 169 -14.78 11.18 2.02
CA THR A 169 -14.73 12.63 1.85
C THR A 169 -13.88 13.25 2.96
N GLN A 170 -13.38 14.47 2.69
CA GLN A 170 -12.65 15.23 3.69
C GLN A 170 -13.48 15.44 4.96
N SER A 171 -14.78 15.72 4.81
CA SER A 171 -15.69 15.95 5.93
C SER A 171 -15.96 14.67 6.74
N GLU A 172 -16.10 13.52 6.08
CA GLU A 172 -16.25 12.23 6.77
C GLU A 172 -15.01 11.88 7.60
N VAL A 173 -13.81 12.00 7.03
CA VAL A 173 -12.56 11.79 7.78
C VAL A 173 -12.43 12.79 8.92
N TYR A 174 -12.74 14.06 8.68
CA TYR A 174 -12.67 15.10 9.71
C TYR A 174 -13.68 14.87 10.85
N ALA A 175 -14.90 14.41 10.54
CA ALA A 175 -15.90 14.05 11.55
C ALA A 175 -15.40 12.91 12.44
N LEU A 176 -14.72 11.91 11.87
CA LEU A 176 -14.08 10.84 12.65
C LEU A 176 -12.92 11.36 13.49
N CYS A 177 -12.10 12.26 12.94
CA CYS A 177 -11.07 12.95 13.73
C CYS A 177 -11.67 13.68 14.93
N GLN A 178 -12.79 14.39 14.77
CA GLN A 178 -13.47 15.04 15.89
C GLN A 178 -14.03 14.03 16.90
N LYS A 179 -14.69 12.97 16.42
CA LYS A 179 -15.31 11.92 17.24
C LYS A 179 -14.30 11.25 18.18
N TYR A 180 -13.11 10.93 17.68
CA TYR A 180 -12.05 10.28 18.45
C TYR A 180 -11.06 11.26 19.07
N GLY A 181 -11.19 12.57 18.78
CA GLY A 181 -10.22 13.58 19.18
C GLY A 181 -8.85 13.31 18.57
N LEU A 182 -8.76 12.95 17.30
CA LEU A 182 -7.47 12.71 16.65
C LEU A 182 -6.74 14.04 16.42
N THR A 183 -5.43 14.02 16.65
CA THR A 183 -4.51 15.11 16.31
C THR A 183 -3.56 14.70 15.19
N HIS A 184 -3.32 13.40 15.03
CA HIS A 184 -2.39 12.83 14.08
C HIS A 184 -3.06 11.81 13.16
N LEU A 185 -2.58 11.74 11.92
CA LEU A 185 -2.97 10.74 10.94
C LEU A 185 -1.71 10.13 10.31
N ILE A 186 -1.57 8.80 10.42
CA ILE A 186 -0.55 8.03 9.71
C ILE A 186 -1.14 7.56 8.39
N TYR A 187 -0.50 7.92 7.28
CA TYR A 187 -0.90 7.52 5.93
C TYR A 187 -0.14 6.28 5.48
N VAL A 188 -0.89 5.28 5.04
CA VAL A 188 -0.44 4.11 4.30
C VAL A 188 -1.24 3.99 2.99
N GLY A 189 -0.77 3.18 2.04
CA GLY A 189 -1.48 2.91 0.79
C GLY A 189 -0.90 3.62 -0.42
N PHE A 190 -1.71 3.80 -1.47
CA PHE A 190 -1.24 4.03 -2.84
C PHE A 190 -2.07 5.07 -3.60
N HIS A 191 -1.59 5.68 -4.68
CA HIS A 191 -0.18 5.90 -4.96
C HIS A 191 0.29 7.21 -4.32
N THR A 192 1.50 7.20 -3.75
CA THR A 192 2.00 8.24 -2.84
C THR A 192 1.80 9.66 -3.36
N GLN A 193 2.21 9.93 -4.61
CA GLN A 193 2.17 11.28 -5.19
C GLN A 193 0.81 11.70 -5.77
N VAL A 194 -0.17 10.80 -5.81
CA VAL A 194 -1.48 11.07 -6.43
C VAL A 194 -2.57 11.00 -5.39
N CYS A 195 -2.95 9.80 -4.96
CA CYS A 195 -4.11 9.63 -4.09
C CYS A 195 -3.80 10.10 -2.67
N LEU A 196 -2.66 9.67 -2.11
CA LEU A 196 -2.24 10.11 -0.79
C LEU A 196 -1.99 11.62 -0.74
N LEU A 197 -1.57 12.24 -1.84
CA LEU A 197 -1.37 13.69 -1.90
C LEU A 197 -2.69 14.46 -2.01
N GLY A 198 -3.48 14.13 -3.05
CA GLY A 198 -4.42 15.06 -3.67
C GLY A 198 -5.89 14.70 -3.55
N LYS A 199 -6.24 13.48 -3.11
CA LYS A 199 -7.65 13.13 -2.90
C LYS A 199 -8.23 13.92 -1.71
N PRO A 200 -9.58 14.02 -1.59
CA PRO A 200 -10.22 14.76 -0.50
C PRO A 200 -9.84 14.29 0.90
N MET A 201 -9.52 13.00 1.07
CA MET A 201 -9.01 12.43 2.32
C MET A 201 -7.47 12.40 2.42
N GLY A 202 -6.76 12.94 1.43
CA GLY A 202 -5.30 12.89 1.34
C GLY A 202 -4.58 13.83 2.30
N LEU A 203 -3.26 13.68 2.36
CA LEU A 203 -2.31 14.45 3.18
C LEU A 203 -2.54 15.96 3.06
N LYS A 204 -2.70 16.49 1.83
CA LYS A 204 -2.86 17.94 1.63
C LYS A 204 -4.14 18.45 2.28
N ALA A 205 -5.24 17.75 2.09
CA ALA A 205 -6.57 18.14 2.57
C ALA A 205 -6.68 18.02 4.11
N MET A 206 -6.15 16.96 4.69
CA MET A 206 -6.22 16.81 6.15
C MET A 206 -5.20 17.70 6.87
N LYS A 207 -4.04 17.97 6.26
CA LYS A 207 -3.08 18.94 6.79
C LYS A 207 -3.64 20.37 6.75
N SER A 208 -4.38 20.75 5.70
CA SER A 208 -5.03 22.06 5.65
C SER A 208 -6.13 22.20 6.70
N ALA A 209 -6.75 21.08 7.10
CA ALA A 209 -7.70 21.00 8.22
C ALA A 209 -7.05 21.00 9.62
N GLY A 210 -5.71 21.07 9.71
CA GLY A 210 -4.98 21.23 10.96
C GLY A 210 -4.48 19.94 11.60
N LEU A 211 -4.63 18.80 10.93
CA LEU A 211 -4.14 17.53 11.43
C LEU A 211 -2.65 17.39 11.14
N GLN A 212 -1.91 16.83 12.09
CA GLN A 212 -0.52 16.43 11.89
C GLN A 212 -0.50 15.15 11.05
N CYS A 213 -0.16 15.29 9.78
CA CYS A 213 -0.15 14.18 8.84
C CYS A 213 1.26 13.62 8.69
N VAL A 214 1.41 12.31 8.80
CA VAL A 214 2.68 11.58 8.74
C VAL A 214 2.56 10.49 7.67
N LEU A 215 3.56 10.36 6.79
CA LEU A 215 3.60 9.26 5.81
C LEU A 215 4.41 8.08 6.36
N ALA A 216 3.85 6.88 6.36
CA ALA A 216 4.64 5.67 6.56
C ALA A 216 5.41 5.36 5.26
N ARG A 217 6.69 5.73 5.20
CA ARG A 217 7.52 5.60 3.99
C ARG A 217 7.72 4.15 3.57
N ASP A 218 7.65 3.27 4.55
CA ASP A 218 7.65 1.84 4.37
C ASP A 218 6.22 1.30 4.24
N MET A 219 5.17 2.04 3.89
CA MET A 219 3.84 1.44 3.65
C MET A 219 3.14 2.11 2.48
N THR A 220 3.92 2.54 1.49
CA THR A 220 3.42 3.27 0.33
C THR A 220 4.23 2.94 -0.93
N ASP A 221 3.63 3.19 -2.08
CA ASP A 221 4.26 3.03 -3.39
C ASP A 221 3.85 4.18 -4.30
N ALA A 222 4.81 4.78 -4.98
CA ALA A 222 4.53 5.80 -5.99
C ALA A 222 4.00 5.15 -7.27
N HIS A 223 3.39 5.94 -8.18
CA HIS A 223 3.19 5.44 -9.55
C HIS A 223 4.50 4.86 -10.09
N PRO A 224 4.48 3.65 -10.67
CA PRO A 224 5.71 3.03 -11.09
C PRO A 224 6.20 3.72 -12.37
N GLY A 225 7.49 4.02 -12.41
CA GLY A 225 8.21 4.26 -13.66
C GLY A 225 9.42 3.34 -13.72
N TYR A 226 9.86 3.05 -14.94
CA TYR A 226 10.94 2.09 -15.15
C TYR A 226 11.74 2.44 -16.40
N ASP A 227 13.01 2.78 -16.18
CA ASP A 227 14.00 3.02 -17.23
C ASP A 227 15.34 2.38 -16.79
N PRO A 228 15.52 1.08 -17.03
CA PRO A 228 16.70 0.35 -16.58
C PRO A 228 17.99 0.82 -17.26
N ALA A 229 17.92 1.47 -18.44
CA ALA A 229 19.10 2.03 -19.09
C ALA A 229 19.70 3.21 -18.30
N ARG A 230 18.88 3.85 -17.46
CA ARG A 230 19.27 4.93 -16.54
C ARG A 230 19.35 4.48 -15.08
N ASN A 231 19.33 3.16 -14.82
CA ASN A 231 19.21 2.59 -13.47
C ASN A 231 18.00 3.12 -12.69
N PHE A 232 16.91 3.44 -13.38
CA PHE A 232 15.71 4.00 -12.77
C PHE A 232 14.64 2.90 -12.58
N THR A 233 14.31 2.62 -11.32
CA THR A 233 13.37 1.57 -10.92
C THR A 233 12.12 2.14 -10.24
N PRO A 234 11.01 1.37 -10.16
CA PRO A 234 9.84 1.79 -9.40
C PRO A 234 10.14 2.06 -7.91
N ASP A 235 11.07 1.31 -7.31
CA ASP A 235 11.50 1.55 -5.92
C ASP A 235 12.27 2.86 -5.77
N LEU A 236 13.20 3.16 -6.70
CA LEU A 236 13.91 4.45 -6.71
C LEU A 236 12.93 5.62 -6.89
N ASN A 237 11.92 5.46 -7.75
CA ASN A 237 10.90 6.50 -7.90
C ASN A 237 10.13 6.72 -6.60
N THR A 238 9.76 5.63 -5.90
CA THR A 238 9.06 5.73 -4.61
C THR A 238 9.93 6.43 -3.58
N GLU A 239 11.21 6.11 -3.50
CA GLU A 239 12.18 6.81 -2.64
C GLU A 239 12.22 8.31 -2.96
N GLN A 240 12.37 8.70 -4.23
CA GLN A 240 12.41 10.10 -4.64
C GLN A 240 11.13 10.87 -4.32
N VAL A 241 9.96 10.22 -4.45
CA VAL A 241 8.67 10.79 -4.07
C VAL A 241 8.55 10.97 -2.55
N VAL A 242 9.00 9.99 -1.76
CA VAL A 242 9.05 10.09 -0.30
C VAL A 242 9.98 11.25 0.12
N GLU A 243 11.17 11.37 -0.48
CA GLU A 243 12.07 12.49 -0.20
C GLU A 243 11.45 13.85 -0.55
N HIS A 244 10.68 13.92 -1.64
CA HIS A 244 9.93 15.14 -1.99
C HIS A 244 8.91 15.51 -0.92
N PHE A 245 8.21 14.53 -0.34
CA PHE A 245 7.25 14.78 0.73
C PHE A 245 7.94 15.22 2.01
N GLU A 246 9.08 14.63 2.36
CA GLU A 246 9.89 15.02 3.52
C GLU A 246 10.38 16.47 3.43
N LYS A 247 10.61 16.98 2.22
CA LYS A 247 10.99 18.37 1.98
C LYS A 247 9.80 19.33 2.04
N HIS A 248 8.66 18.94 1.50
CA HIS A 248 7.64 19.91 1.10
C HIS A 248 6.25 19.68 1.68
N LEU A 249 5.94 18.50 2.21
CA LEU A 249 4.57 18.14 2.55
C LEU A 249 4.42 17.65 3.98
N ALA A 250 5.11 16.58 4.38
CA ALA A 250 4.86 15.88 5.62
C ALA A 250 6.12 15.15 6.11
N PRO A 251 6.33 15.03 7.43
CA PRO A 251 7.32 14.10 7.95
C PRO A 251 6.96 12.66 7.62
N THR A 252 7.96 11.78 7.62
CA THR A 252 7.78 10.34 7.44
C THR A 252 8.20 9.56 8.68
N ILE A 253 7.72 8.32 8.78
CA ILE A 253 8.18 7.31 9.74
C ILE A 253 8.46 6.00 9.02
N HIS A 254 9.31 5.16 9.60
CA HIS A 254 9.39 3.74 9.26
C HIS A 254 8.45 2.97 10.20
N LEU A 255 7.19 2.79 9.81
CA LEU A 255 6.13 2.32 10.69
C LEU A 255 6.44 0.93 11.27
N GLN A 256 7.04 0.02 10.50
CA GLN A 256 7.49 -1.27 11.04
C GLN A 256 8.46 -1.11 12.22
N GLU A 257 9.41 -0.17 12.17
CA GLU A 257 10.40 0.02 13.24
C GLU A 257 9.73 0.61 14.48
N GLU A 258 8.80 1.56 14.29
CA GLU A 258 7.99 2.11 15.38
C GLU A 258 7.16 1.04 16.08
N LEU A 259 6.51 0.17 15.31
CA LEU A 259 5.73 -0.95 15.85
C LEU A 259 6.63 -1.99 16.52
N ALA A 260 7.83 -2.25 15.99
CA ALA A 260 8.81 -3.15 16.61
C ALA A 260 9.28 -2.64 17.98
N ARG A 261 9.53 -1.33 18.11
CA ARG A 261 9.88 -0.69 19.40
C ARG A 261 8.78 -0.86 20.45
N LEU A 262 7.53 -0.96 20.02
CA LEU A 262 6.37 -1.21 20.91
C LEU A 262 6.10 -2.71 21.15
N GLY A 263 6.93 -3.62 20.62
CA GLY A 263 6.70 -5.06 20.69
C GLY A 263 5.49 -5.54 19.88
N LYS A 264 5.01 -4.71 18.93
CA LYS A 264 3.85 -4.96 18.07
C LYS A 264 4.22 -5.43 16.66
N TRP A 265 5.51 -5.61 16.40
CA TRP A 265 6.01 -6.22 15.18
C TRP A 265 6.87 -7.44 15.51
N ASN A 266 6.50 -8.59 14.94
CA ASN A 266 7.29 -9.81 15.13
C ASN A 266 8.36 -9.91 14.03
N ALA A 267 9.63 -9.81 14.41
CA ALA A 267 10.77 -9.88 13.50
C ALA A 267 10.92 -11.23 12.76
N SER A 268 10.17 -12.27 13.13
CA SER A 268 10.15 -13.55 12.40
C SER A 268 9.12 -13.60 11.27
N TRP A 269 8.27 -12.58 11.14
CA TRP A 269 7.32 -12.50 10.04
C TRP A 269 8.04 -12.32 8.70
N VAL A 270 7.70 -13.17 7.74
CA VAL A 270 8.10 -13.03 6.33
C VAL A 270 6.87 -12.51 5.60
N VAL A 271 6.82 -11.21 5.34
CA VAL A 271 5.64 -10.53 4.79
C VAL A 271 5.93 -9.75 3.51
N ASP A 272 7.20 -9.53 3.20
CA ASP A 272 7.61 -8.72 2.05
C ASP A 272 8.08 -9.63 0.92
N PRO A 273 7.43 -9.58 -0.25
CA PRO A 273 7.90 -10.34 -1.41
C PRO A 273 9.08 -9.65 -2.12
N VAL A 274 9.82 -10.44 -2.90
CA VAL A 274 10.78 -9.87 -3.85
C VAL A 274 10.03 -9.25 -5.03
N ARG A 275 10.29 -7.99 -5.32
CA ARG A 275 9.60 -7.24 -6.36
C ARG A 275 10.25 -7.46 -7.72
N ILE A 276 9.42 -7.54 -8.76
CA ILE A 276 9.85 -7.72 -10.16
C ILE A 276 9.45 -6.47 -10.96
N ALA A 277 10.34 -5.96 -11.80
CA ALA A 277 9.99 -4.89 -12.75
C ALA A 277 10.52 -5.21 -14.16
N PRO A 278 9.65 -5.19 -15.19
CA PRO A 278 8.20 -5.06 -15.11
C PRO A 278 7.53 -6.33 -14.53
N TRP A 279 6.35 -6.20 -13.93
CA TRP A 279 5.68 -7.30 -13.24
C TRP A 279 4.44 -7.80 -14.00
N GLY A 280 4.58 -8.89 -14.73
CA GLY A 280 3.47 -9.61 -15.35
C GLY A 280 2.97 -10.75 -14.48
N THR A 281 1.68 -11.08 -14.58
CA THR A 281 1.07 -12.24 -13.90
C THR A 281 0.64 -13.28 -14.94
N ARG A 282 0.30 -14.49 -14.50
CA ARG A 282 -0.18 -15.53 -15.41
C ARG A 282 -1.42 -15.10 -16.22
N LEU A 283 -2.32 -14.34 -15.60
CA LEU A 283 -3.54 -13.84 -16.25
C LEU A 283 -3.34 -12.52 -17.00
N ARG A 284 -2.30 -11.76 -16.67
CA ARG A 284 -1.93 -10.51 -17.34
C ARG A 284 -0.40 -10.47 -17.53
N PRO A 285 0.15 -11.32 -18.43
CA PRO A 285 1.59 -11.43 -18.61
C PRO A 285 2.15 -10.11 -19.12
N HIS A 286 3.44 -9.88 -18.88
CA HIS A 286 4.15 -8.78 -19.53
C HIS A 286 4.41 -9.14 -20.99
N LEU A 287 3.83 -8.37 -21.90
CA LEU A 287 3.89 -8.65 -23.32
C LEU A 287 5.08 -7.91 -23.94
N PHE A 288 5.90 -8.62 -24.71
CA PHE A 288 7.05 -8.01 -25.36
C PHE A 288 7.32 -8.61 -26.75
N GLU A 289 7.85 -7.80 -27.66
CA GLU A 289 8.29 -8.22 -29.00
C GLU A 289 9.82 -8.26 -29.10
N GLN A 290 10.50 -7.38 -28.38
CA GLN A 290 11.95 -7.26 -28.30
C GLN A 290 12.41 -7.61 -26.90
N PRO A 291 13.65 -8.13 -26.72
CA PRO A 291 14.19 -8.42 -25.40
C PRO A 291 13.97 -7.28 -24.41
N ILE A 292 13.53 -7.64 -23.21
CA ILE A 292 13.24 -6.70 -22.13
C ILE A 292 14.19 -6.91 -20.96
N THR A 293 14.58 -5.80 -20.33
CA THR A 293 15.37 -5.84 -19.10
C THR A 293 14.46 -6.03 -17.89
N VAL A 294 14.77 -7.01 -17.06
CA VAL A 294 14.12 -7.28 -15.78
C VAL A 294 15.04 -6.90 -14.62
N THR A 295 14.49 -6.20 -13.63
CA THR A 295 15.13 -5.97 -12.34
C THR A 295 14.37 -6.64 -11.21
N LEU A 296 15.10 -7.16 -10.24
CA LEU A 296 14.58 -7.76 -9.02
C LEU A 296 15.04 -6.92 -7.81
N THR A 297 14.15 -6.65 -6.86
CA THR A 297 14.46 -5.83 -5.68
C THR A 297 13.82 -6.37 -4.42
N ALA A 298 14.51 -6.27 -3.29
CA ALA A 298 14.00 -6.58 -1.96
C ALA A 298 14.33 -5.40 -1.02
N PRO A 299 13.65 -4.25 -1.17
CA PRO A 299 14.11 -2.98 -0.58
C PRO A 299 14.12 -2.97 0.95
N LEU A 300 13.36 -3.86 1.60
CA LEU A 300 13.27 -3.98 3.05
C LEU A 300 14.18 -5.08 3.62
N GLU A 301 14.81 -5.84 2.73
CA GLU A 301 15.78 -6.89 3.06
C GLU A 301 17.07 -6.65 2.26
N PRO A 302 17.73 -5.49 2.44
CA PRO A 302 18.85 -5.06 1.58
C PRO A 302 20.07 -5.99 1.65
N ASP A 303 20.21 -6.74 2.74
CA ASP A 303 21.31 -7.69 2.96
C ASP A 303 21.00 -9.11 2.44
N ALA A 304 19.79 -9.35 1.92
CA ALA A 304 19.37 -10.67 1.47
C ALA A 304 19.88 -11.01 0.07
N GLU A 305 20.21 -12.28 -0.15
CA GLU A 305 20.59 -12.79 -1.45
C GLU A 305 19.33 -13.14 -2.26
N ILE A 306 19.05 -12.35 -3.30
CA ILE A 306 17.95 -12.62 -4.22
C ILE A 306 18.35 -13.76 -5.16
N CYS A 307 17.56 -14.83 -5.19
CA CYS A 307 17.74 -15.99 -6.06
C CYS A 307 16.49 -16.21 -6.91
N TYR A 308 16.67 -16.55 -8.18
CA TYR A 308 15.57 -16.72 -9.14
C TYR A 308 15.75 -17.92 -10.07
N THR A 309 14.65 -18.29 -10.71
CA THR A 309 14.54 -19.29 -11.78
C THR A 309 13.82 -18.64 -12.97
N MET A 310 13.99 -19.19 -14.16
CA MET A 310 13.37 -18.69 -15.40
C MET A 310 12.48 -19.74 -16.09
N ASP A 311 12.33 -20.91 -15.47
CA ASP A 311 11.55 -22.04 -15.96
C ASP A 311 10.27 -22.28 -15.13
N GLY A 312 9.95 -21.38 -14.20
CA GLY A 312 8.82 -21.51 -13.29
C GLY A 312 9.02 -22.47 -12.11
N SER A 313 10.22 -23.02 -11.91
CA SER A 313 10.52 -23.83 -10.72
C SER A 313 10.70 -22.97 -9.47
N VAL A 314 10.42 -23.52 -8.27
CA VAL A 314 10.61 -22.79 -7.00
C VAL A 314 12.09 -22.43 -6.82
N PRO A 315 12.44 -21.15 -6.56
CA PRO A 315 13.82 -20.79 -6.29
C PRO A 315 14.28 -21.32 -4.93
N THR A 316 15.54 -21.72 -4.85
CA THR A 316 16.22 -22.09 -3.61
C THR A 316 17.44 -21.19 -3.41
N ALA A 317 18.07 -21.23 -2.24
CA ALA A 317 19.35 -20.55 -2.01
C ALA A 317 20.51 -21.01 -2.94
N LYS A 318 20.30 -22.09 -3.71
CA LYS A 318 21.25 -22.59 -4.72
C LYS A 318 20.85 -22.24 -6.17
N SER A 319 19.71 -21.57 -6.36
CA SER A 319 19.25 -21.10 -7.68
C SER A 319 20.11 -19.92 -8.17
N ILE A 320 19.81 -19.39 -9.36
CA ILE A 320 20.60 -18.33 -9.98
C ILE A 320 20.56 -17.09 -9.07
N ARG A 321 21.73 -16.63 -8.62
CA ARG A 321 21.85 -15.41 -7.83
C ARG A 321 21.66 -14.18 -8.72
N TYR A 322 20.81 -13.26 -8.28
CA TYR A 322 20.67 -11.96 -8.92
C TYR A 322 21.88 -11.08 -8.58
N THR A 323 22.60 -10.64 -9.61
CA THR A 323 23.77 -9.76 -9.49
C THR A 323 23.59 -8.43 -10.22
N GLY A 324 22.47 -8.27 -10.93
CA GLY A 324 22.14 -7.08 -11.71
C GLY A 324 21.02 -7.36 -12.71
N PRO A 325 20.54 -6.32 -13.41
CA PRO A 325 19.47 -6.46 -14.40
C PRO A 325 19.83 -7.50 -15.47
N PHE A 326 18.85 -8.29 -15.92
CA PHE A 326 19.04 -9.32 -16.94
C PHE A 326 17.97 -9.24 -18.03
N GLN A 327 18.22 -9.91 -19.17
CA GLN A 327 17.34 -9.87 -20.34
C GLN A 327 16.43 -11.10 -20.39
N VAL A 328 15.14 -10.87 -20.61
CA VAL A 328 14.17 -11.90 -21.02
C VAL A 328 13.96 -11.79 -22.53
N LYS A 329 14.23 -12.88 -23.26
CA LYS A 329 14.24 -12.92 -24.73
C LYS A 329 13.13 -13.77 -25.34
N GLU A 330 12.63 -14.74 -24.57
CA GLU A 330 11.55 -15.68 -24.94
C GLU A 330 10.50 -15.71 -23.83
N THR A 331 9.33 -16.27 -24.12
CA THR A 331 8.30 -16.50 -23.11
C THR A 331 8.89 -17.24 -21.91
N THR A 332 8.79 -16.62 -20.74
CA THR A 332 9.56 -16.97 -19.53
C THR A 332 8.66 -16.84 -18.31
N ALA A 333 8.72 -17.83 -17.43
CA ALA A 333 8.12 -17.74 -16.10
C ALA A 333 9.24 -17.58 -15.07
N ILE A 334 9.31 -16.40 -14.44
CA ILE A 334 10.29 -16.08 -13.42
C ILE A 334 9.67 -16.39 -12.06
N ARG A 335 10.39 -17.12 -11.21
CA ARG A 335 10.09 -17.19 -9.78
C ARG A 335 11.30 -16.74 -9.00
N VAL A 336 11.06 -15.98 -7.93
CA VAL A 336 12.11 -15.31 -7.18
C VAL A 336 11.81 -15.32 -5.67
N SER A 337 12.84 -15.50 -4.87
CA SER A 337 12.80 -15.32 -3.41
C SER A 337 14.15 -14.78 -2.93
N ALA A 338 14.18 -14.21 -1.72
CA ALA A 338 15.40 -13.72 -1.11
C ALA A 338 15.75 -14.55 0.12
N PHE A 339 17.05 -14.82 0.30
CA PHE A 339 17.57 -15.72 1.30
C PHE A 339 18.63 -15.03 2.17
N ASN A 340 18.62 -15.33 3.47
CA ASN A 340 19.71 -14.99 4.38
C ASN A 340 20.18 -16.28 5.06
N LYS A 341 21.48 -16.60 4.92
CA LYS A 341 22.09 -17.86 5.42
C LYS A 341 21.27 -19.10 5.04
N GLY A 342 20.74 -19.13 3.82
CA GLY A 342 19.94 -20.24 3.27
C GLY A 342 18.47 -20.29 3.70
N ARG A 343 18.02 -19.39 4.59
CA ARG A 343 16.61 -19.27 4.99
C ARG A 343 15.91 -18.20 4.15
N ALA A 344 14.70 -18.49 3.67
CA ALA A 344 13.88 -17.49 2.98
C ALA A 344 13.49 -16.36 3.95
N VAL A 345 13.73 -15.12 3.55
CA VAL A 345 13.39 -13.89 4.30
C VAL A 345 12.37 -13.02 3.57
N CYS A 346 12.12 -13.30 2.29
CA CYS A 346 11.03 -12.70 1.53
C CYS A 346 10.00 -13.75 1.10
N LEU A 347 8.74 -13.31 0.94
CA LEU A 347 7.73 -14.09 0.24
C LEU A 347 8.19 -14.33 -1.20
N GLU A 348 7.87 -15.51 -1.72
CA GLU A 348 8.15 -15.83 -3.12
C GLU A 348 7.30 -14.95 -4.04
N SER A 349 7.84 -14.59 -5.20
CA SER A 349 7.11 -13.89 -6.26
C SER A 349 7.23 -14.58 -7.59
N GLU A 350 6.19 -14.43 -8.40
CA GLU A 350 6.12 -14.94 -9.76
C GLU A 350 5.94 -13.78 -10.74
N GLY A 351 6.70 -13.83 -11.84
CA GLY A 351 6.65 -12.90 -12.96
C GLY A 351 6.48 -13.64 -14.27
N ASN A 352 5.40 -13.36 -15.00
CA ASN A 352 5.10 -14.01 -16.29
C ASN A 352 5.36 -13.06 -17.45
N PHE A 353 6.14 -13.54 -18.41
CA PHE A 353 6.53 -12.79 -19.61
C PHE A 353 6.14 -13.59 -20.84
N ALA A 354 5.41 -12.98 -21.76
CA ALA A 354 5.00 -13.62 -23.00
C ALA A 354 5.56 -12.85 -24.19
N LYS A 355 6.32 -13.56 -25.02
CA LYS A 355 6.83 -13.01 -26.27
C LYS A 355 5.73 -13.07 -27.31
N ASN A 356 5.36 -11.90 -27.82
CA ASN A 356 4.44 -11.81 -28.94
C ASN A 356 5.21 -11.97 -30.25
N ASN A 357 4.57 -12.63 -31.21
CA ASN A 357 4.98 -12.52 -32.60
C ASN A 357 4.77 -11.06 -33.06
N PRO A 358 5.55 -10.59 -34.05
CA PRO A 358 5.34 -9.26 -34.63
C PRO A 358 3.87 -9.09 -35.02
N LYS A 359 3.30 -7.91 -34.72
CA LYS A 359 1.94 -7.59 -35.17
C LYS A 359 1.86 -7.80 -36.69
N PRO A 360 0.92 -8.63 -37.19
CA PRO A 360 0.76 -8.80 -38.63
C PRO A 360 0.43 -7.44 -39.27
N PRO A 361 0.79 -7.24 -40.56
CA PRO A 361 0.39 -6.03 -41.27
C PRO A 361 -1.12 -5.84 -41.18
N GLN A 362 -1.57 -4.58 -41.15
CA GLN A 362 -3.01 -4.31 -41.25
C GLN A 362 -3.53 -4.92 -42.55
N PRO A 363 -4.74 -5.50 -42.57
CA PRO A 363 -5.33 -6.00 -43.81
C PRO A 363 -5.40 -4.87 -44.83
N ASP A 364 -4.81 -5.07 -46.01
CA ASP A 364 -4.87 -4.11 -47.12
C ASP A 364 -6.26 -4.08 -47.79
N VAL A 365 -7.13 -5.04 -47.43
CA VAL A 365 -8.49 -5.17 -47.95
C VAL A 365 -9.46 -5.09 -46.79
N PHE A 366 -10.35 -4.10 -46.83
CA PHE A 366 -11.56 -4.09 -46.00
C PHE A 366 -12.49 -5.19 -46.53
N ILE A 367 -12.57 -6.32 -45.82
CA ILE A 367 -13.66 -7.28 -46.00
C ILE A 367 -14.78 -6.84 -45.06
N GLY A 368 -15.58 -5.90 -45.54
CA GLY A 368 -16.85 -5.52 -44.92
C GLY A 368 -17.88 -5.39 -46.04
N ASP A 369 -19.04 -6.00 -45.85
CA ASP A 369 -20.24 -5.74 -46.65
C ASP A 369 -20.85 -4.38 -46.28
#